data_AF-A0A515A1P0-F1
#
_entry.id   AF-A0A515A1P0-F1
#
_cell.length_a   1.000
_cell.length_b   1.000
_cell.length_c   1.000
_cell.angle_alpha   90.00
_cell.angle_beta   90.00
_cell.angle_gamma   90.00
#
_symmetry.space_group_name_H-M   'P 1'
#
loop_
_entity.id
_entity.type
_entity.pdbx_description
1 polymer ?
#
loop_
_entity_poly.entity_id
_entity_poly.type
_entity_poly.pdbx_seq_one_letter_code
_entity_poly.pdbx_strand_id
1 'polypeptide(L)' 'MTSATDQQVSLKISSGEFISAIGLSILGFTITRTTANAGSNSNITVNVNEDASQTYDSNIVNNIYARIITSL' A
#
# COMPACT_ATOMS: atom_id res chain seq x y z
N MET A 1 -7.22 -18.25 -18.38
CA MET A 1 -7.27 -17.03 -17.55
C MET A 1 -6.30 -17.23 -16.41
N THR A 2 -5.07 -16.74 -16.53
CA THR A 2 -4.07 -16.84 -15.46
C THR A 2 -4.47 -15.82 -14.39
N SER A 3 -4.96 -16.28 -13.25
CA SER A 3 -5.05 -15.44 -12.05
C SER A 3 -3.65 -14.93 -11.76
N ALA A 4 -3.43 -13.62 -11.85
CA ALA A 4 -2.20 -12.99 -11.38
C ALA A 4 -2.24 -13.00 -9.85
N THR A 5 -1.93 -14.15 -9.26
CA THR A 5 -1.73 -14.28 -7.82
C THR A 5 -0.47 -13.50 -7.47
N ASP A 6 -0.64 -12.44 -6.69
CA ASP A 6 0.44 -11.70 -6.00
C ASP A 6 1.16 -10.61 -6.82
N GLN A 7 0.39 -9.69 -7.43
CA GLN A 7 0.95 -8.44 -7.95
C GLN A 7 1.32 -7.50 -6.80
N GLN A 8 2.57 -7.01 -6.82
CA GLN A 8 3.07 -6.02 -5.87
C GLN A 8 3.43 -4.72 -6.60
N VAL A 9 3.06 -3.59 -5.99
CA VAL A 9 3.45 -2.26 -6.43
C VAL A 9 4.33 -1.66 -5.34
N SER A 10 5.55 -1.25 -5.70
CA SER A 10 6.44 -0.53 -4.79
C SER A 10 6.44 0.94 -5.15
N LEU A 11 6.06 1.79 -4.20
CA LEU A 11 6.15 3.23 -4.32
C LEU A 11 7.28 3.74 -3.41
N LYS A 12 8.16 4.56 -3.98
CA LYS A 12 9.29 5.13 -3.26
C LYS A 12 9.37 6.62 -3.55
N ILE A 13 9.59 7.42 -2.52
CA ILE A 13 9.88 8.84 -2.68
C ILE A 13 11.22 9.01 -3.42
N SER A 14 11.34 10.06 -4.24
CA SER A 14 12.58 10.35 -4.95
C SER A 14 13.76 10.52 -4.00
N SER A 15 14.96 10.16 -4.46
CA SER A 15 16.18 10.35 -3.65
C SER A 15 16.39 11.83 -3.34
N GLY A 16 16.74 12.14 -2.09
CA GLY A 16 16.92 13.52 -1.61
C GLY A 16 15.65 14.18 -1.06
N GLU A 17 14.49 13.60 -1.33
CA GLU A 17 13.22 14.05 -0.74
C GLU A 17 13.01 13.43 0.65
N PHE A 18 12.36 14.19 1.54
CA PHE A 18 12.04 13.75 2.89
C PHE A 18 10.65 14.21 3.30
N ILE A 19 10.01 13.46 4.20
CA ILE A 19 8.79 13.88 4.88
C ILE A 19 9.25 14.57 6.16
N SER A 20 8.95 15.86 6.33
CA SER A 20 9.29 16.59 7.55
C SER A 20 8.58 15.97 8.77
N ALA A 21 9.11 16.20 9.98
CA ALA A 21 8.42 15.81 11.20
C ALA A 21 6.98 16.38 11.23
N ILE A 22 6.00 15.54 11.56
CA ILE A 22 4.55 15.88 11.56
C ILE A 22 4.01 16.22 10.14
N GLY A 23 4.85 16.12 9.11
CA GLY A 23 4.48 16.33 7.72
C GLY A 23 3.66 15.19 7.16
N LEU A 24 2.83 15.51 6.17
CA LEU A 24 2.08 14.55 5.38
C LEU A 24 2.69 14.51 3.96
N SER A 25 2.97 13.32 3.44
CA SER A 25 3.26 13.12 2.03
C SER A 25 2.31 12.08 1.45
N ILE A 26 1.82 12.33 0.23
CA ILE A 26 0.86 11.46 -0.45
C ILE A 26 1.59 10.79 -1.61
N LEU A 27 1.87 9.49 -1.47
CA LEU A 27 2.34 8.64 -2.57
C LEU A 27 1.13 7.87 -3.11
N GLY A 28 0.61 8.33 -4.25
CA GLY A 28 -0.60 7.77 -4.85
C GLY A 28 -0.31 6.79 -5.98
N PHE A 29 -1.23 5.85 -6.19
CA PHE A 29 -1.33 5.03 -7.38
C PHE A 29 -2.80 4.81 -7.73
N THR A 30 -3.10 4.39 -8.95
CA THR A 30 -4.44 3.98 -9.37
C THR A 30 -4.39 2.54 -9.84
N ILE A 31 -5.24 1.68 -9.27
CA ILE A 31 -5.48 0.32 -9.77
C ILE A 31 -6.88 0.28 -10.36
N THR A 32 -6.98 -0.17 -11.61
CA THR A 32 -8.25 -0.51 -12.24
C THR A 32 -8.40 -2.02 -12.25
N ARG A 33 -9.44 -2.51 -11.57
CA ARG A 33 -9.85 -3.91 -11.67
C ARG A 33 -10.57 -4.11 -13.01
N THR A 34 -10.01 -4.93 -13.89
CA THR A 34 -10.57 -5.15 -15.25
C THR A 34 -11.61 -6.26 -15.32
N THR A 35 -11.65 -7.17 -14.34
CA THR A 35 -12.64 -8.26 -14.24
C THR A 35 -13.12 -8.45 -12.80
N ALA A 36 -14.44 -8.60 -12.62
CA ALA A 36 -15.05 -8.93 -11.34
C ALA A 36 -16.04 -10.09 -11.50
N ASN A 37 -15.75 -11.22 -10.85
CA ASN A 37 -16.65 -12.37 -10.82
C ASN A 37 -17.53 -12.26 -9.57
N ALA A 38 -18.81 -12.65 -9.65
CA ALA A 38 -19.67 -12.71 -8.47
C ALA A 38 -18.99 -13.53 -7.34
N GLY A 39 -19.00 -12.98 -6.12
CA GLY A 39 -18.35 -13.60 -4.96
C GLY A 39 -16.82 -13.48 -4.88
N SER A 40 -16.16 -12.77 -5.81
CA SER A 40 -14.71 -12.56 -5.75
C SER A 40 -14.33 -11.30 -4.96
N ASN A 41 -13.36 -11.46 -4.07
CA ASN A 41 -12.76 -10.37 -3.30
C ASN A 41 -11.38 -10.01 -3.87
N SER A 42 -11.05 -8.72 -3.87
CA SER A 42 -9.68 -8.23 -4.08
C SER A 42 -9.23 -7.50 -2.81
N ASN A 43 -7.98 -7.68 -2.41
CA ASN A 43 -7.38 -6.98 -1.28
C ASN A 43 -6.32 -6.00 -1.81
N ILE A 44 -6.30 -4.80 -1.24
CA ILE A 44 -5.17 -3.89 -1.35
C ILE A 44 -4.57 -3.80 0.04
N THR A 45 -3.32 -4.25 0.16
CA THR A 45 -2.51 -4.07 1.37
C THR A 45 -1.39 -3.12 1.03
N VAL A 46 -1.29 -2.03 1.79
CA VAL A 46 -0.20 -1.05 1.72
C VAL A 46 0.64 -1.22 2.96
N ASN A 47 1.91 -1.54 2.76
CA ASN A 47 2.93 -1.53 3.81
C ASN A 47 3.77 -0.28 3.62
N VAL A 48 3.83 0.58 4.63
CA VAL A 48 4.74 1.73 4.64
C VAL A 48 6.04 1.28 5.30
N ASN A 49 7.11 1.17 4.51
CA ASN A 49 8.41 0.77 5.04
C ASN A 49 8.98 1.87 5.94
N GLU A 50 9.53 1.44 7.07
CA GLU A 50 9.86 2.28 8.21
C GLU A 50 11.18 3.07 8.06
N ASP A 51 11.32 4.06 8.94
CA ASP A 51 12.61 4.52 9.42
C ASP A 51 13.36 3.35 10.06
N ALA A 52 14.43 2.89 9.41
CA ALA A 52 15.25 1.77 9.89
C ALA A 52 15.82 1.97 11.31
N SER A 53 15.86 3.21 11.80
CA SER A 53 16.31 3.53 13.16
C SER A 53 15.20 3.49 14.22
N GLN A 54 13.93 3.32 13.84
CA GLN A 54 12.75 3.33 14.72
C GLN A 54 12.66 4.58 15.61
N THR A 55 13.19 5.72 15.16
CA THR A 55 13.26 6.93 15.97
C THR A 55 11.88 7.58 16.13
N TYR A 56 11.01 7.42 15.14
CA TYR A 56 9.70 8.08 15.09
C TYR A 56 8.51 7.13 15.21
N ASP A 57 8.64 5.88 14.74
CA ASP A 57 7.66 4.82 14.94
C ASP A 57 8.39 3.53 15.30
N SER A 58 8.04 2.96 16.45
CA SER A 58 8.64 1.74 17.00
C SER A 58 7.72 0.53 16.88
N ASN A 59 6.52 0.68 16.29
CA ASN A 59 5.56 -0.41 16.14
C ASN A 59 5.11 -0.57 14.68
N ILE A 60 5.80 -1.47 13.99
CA ILE A 60 5.60 -1.82 12.57
C ILE A 60 4.20 -2.26 12.20
N VAL A 61 3.40 -2.74 13.15
CA VAL A 61 2.02 -3.15 12.88
C VAL A 61 1.11 -1.94 12.61
N ASN A 62 1.51 -0.74 13.05
CA ASN A 62 0.76 0.50 12.80
C ASN A 62 0.88 1.00 11.34
N ASN A 63 1.84 0.48 10.58
CA ASN A 63 2.16 0.93 9.22
C ASN A 63 1.54 0.09 8.11
N ILE A 64 0.52 -0.72 8.46
CA ILE A 64 -0.22 -1.58 7.54
C ILE A 64 -1.62 -1.02 7.34
N TYR A 65 -1.95 -0.67 6.10
CA TYR A 65 -3.31 -0.32 5.70
C TYR A 65 -3.86 -1.41 4.77
N ALA A 66 -5.01 -1.99 5.13
CA ALA A 66 -5.66 -3.00 4.31
C ALA A 66 -7.08 -2.56 3.93
N ARG A 67 -7.44 -2.74 2.66
CA ARG A 67 -8.80 -2.52 2.14
C ARG A 67 -9.25 -3.71 1.32
N ILE A 68 -10.42 -4.26 1.66
CA ILE A 68 -11.11 -5.27 0.86
C ILE A 68 -12.01 -4.55 -0.14
N ILE A 69 -11.89 -4.92 -1.41
CA ILE A 69 -12.73 -4.47 -2.51
C ILE A 69 -13.58 -5.66 -2.94
N THR A 70 -14.87 -5.58 -2.66
CA THR A 70 -15.85 -6.61 -3.00
C THR A 70 -16.56 -6.25 -4.30
N SER A 71 -16.96 -7.26 -5.08
CA SER A 71 -17.99 -7.11 -6.11
C SER A 71 -19.23 -7.83 -5.59
N LEU A 72 -20.31 -7.06 -5.35
CA LEU A 72 -21.64 -7.60 -5.06
C LEU A 72 -22.08 -8.57 -6.16
#